data_AF-A0A0M2KCA5-F1
#
_entry.id   AF-A0A0M2KCA5-F1
#
_cell.length_a   1.000
_cell.length_b   1.000
_cell.length_c   1.000
_cell.angle_alpha   90.00
_cell.angle_beta   90.00
_cell.angle_gamma   90.00
#
_symmetry.space_group_name_H-M   'P 1'
#
loop_
_entity.id
_entity.type
_entity.pdbx_description
1 polymer ?
#
loop_
_entity_poly.entity_id
_entity_poly.type
_entity_poly.pdbx_seq_one_letter_code
_entity_poly.pdbx_strand_id
1 'polypeptide(L)' 'MLIAKIIGTVWMLAWFLFLFKIIVKKVNEGLDPFGMIFSLVLTWLLIGLAPVVIVKFGWGFIR' A
#
# COMPACT_ATOMS: atom_id res chain seq x y z
N MET A 1 0.67 -22.00 -1.76
CA MET A 1 0.32 -20.63 -2.21
C MET A 1 -0.58 -19.85 -1.25
N LEU A 2 -1.33 -20.50 -0.33
CA LEU A 2 -2.28 -19.81 0.56
C LEU A 2 -1.57 -18.84 1.54
N ILE A 3 -0.45 -19.27 2.13
CA ILE A 3 0.39 -18.44 3.03
C ILE A 3 0.91 -17.18 2.32
N ALA A 4 1.43 -17.30 1.10
CA ALA A 4 1.91 -16.16 0.32
C ALA A 4 0.79 -15.15 0.00
N LYS A 5 -0.43 -15.63 -0.27
CA LYS A 5 -1.60 -14.77 -0.46
C LYS A 5 -1.96 -14.04 0.84
N ILE A 6 -1.97 -14.73 1.98
CA ILE A 6 -2.26 -14.13 3.29
C ILE A 6 -1.22 -13.05 3.61
N ILE A 7 0.07 -13.36 3.46
CA ILE A 7 1.16 -12.41 3.74
C ILE A 7 1.04 -11.17 2.84
N GLY A 8 0.78 -11.35 1.54
CA GLY A 8 0.57 -10.25 0.61
C GLY A 8 -0.64 -9.37 0.98
N THR A 9 -1.76 -9.99 1.36
CA THR A 9 -2.96 -9.26 1.80
C THR A 9 -2.72 -8.49 3.10
N VAL A 10 -2.09 -9.12 4.10
CA VAL A 10 -1.74 -8.47 5.36
C VAL A 10 -0.78 -7.31 5.13
N TRP A 11 0.21 -7.46 4.24
CA TRP A 11 1.14 -6.40 3.86
C TRP A 11 0.42 -5.19 3.26
N MET A 12 -0.45 -5.42 2.26
CA MET A 12 -1.22 -4.35 1.63
C MET A 12 -2.11 -3.61 2.63
N LEU A 13 -2.82 -4.34 3.49
CA LEU A 13 -3.70 -3.75 4.51
C LEU A 13 -2.91 -2.98 5.58
N ALA A 14 -1.77 -3.51 6.04
CA ALA A 14 -0.93 -2.85 7.03
C ALA A 14 -0.42 -1.50 6.52
N TRP A 15 0.10 -1.45 5.29
CA TRP A 15 0.55 -0.20 4.68
C TRP A 15 -0.60 0.77 4.42
N PHE A 16 -1.77 0.27 4.03
CA PHE A 16 -2.96 1.11 3.85
C PHE A 16 -3.32 1.83 5.15
N LEU A 17 -3.45 1.07 6.24
CA LEU A 17 -3.83 1.61 7.55
C LEU A 17 -2.77 2.57 8.12
N PHE A 18 -1.49 2.26 7.91
CA PHE A 18 -0.38 3.12 8.33
C PHE A 18 -0.41 4.47 7.62
N LEU A 19 -0.50 4.47 6.29
CA LEU A 19 -0.57 5.69 5.49
C LEU A 19 -1.87 6.48 5.77
N PHE A 20 -3.00 5.79 5.93
CA PHE A 20 -4.27 6.43 6.29
C PHE A 20 -4.18 7.18 7.61
N LYS A 21 -3.56 6.60 8.65
CA LYS A 21 -3.34 7.29 9.94
C LYS A 21 -2.48 8.55 9.79
N ILE A 22 -1.41 8.49 9.00
CA ILE A 22 -0.55 9.64 8.73
C ILE A 22 -1.36 10.76 8.08
N ILE A 23 -2.19 10.42 7.11
CA ILE A 23 -2.99 11.40 6.38
C ILE A 23 -4.09 12.00 7.25
N VAL A 24 -4.81 11.20 8.03
CA VAL A 24 -5.81 11.74 8.97
C VAL A 24 -5.16 12.75 9.92
N LYS A 25 -3.97 12.43 10.44
CA LYS A 25 -3.21 13.39 11.26
C LYS A 25 -2.87 14.66 10.48
N LYS A 26 -2.37 14.52 9.26
CA LYS A 26 -1.95 15.64 8.42
C LYS A 26 -3.12 16.52 7.95
N VAL A 27 -4.29 15.94 7.67
CA VAL A 27 -5.51 16.68 7.32
C VAL A 27 -5.99 17.49 8.52
N ASN A 28 -5.92 16.92 9.73
CA ASN A 28 -6.21 17.65 10.96
C ASN A 28 -5.22 18.79 11.24
N GLU A 29 -4.00 18.74 10.70
CA GLU A 29 -3.01 19.83 10.74
C GLU A 29 -3.33 20.96 9.73
N GLY A 30 -4.42 20.85 8.95
CA GLY A 30 -4.90 21.90 8.03
C GLY A 30 -4.39 21.78 6.59
N LEU A 31 -3.76 20.66 6.24
CA LEU A 31 -3.33 20.37 4.87
C LEU A 31 -4.53 19.95 3.99
N ASP A 32 -4.41 20.22 2.69
CA ASP A 32 -5.45 19.93 1.72
C ASP A 32 -5.80 18.42 1.67
N PRO A 33 -7.06 18.05 1.95
CA PRO A 33 -7.46 16.65 2.01
C PRO A 33 -7.47 15.96 0.65
N PHE A 34 -7.77 16.67 -0.44
CA PHE A 34 -7.80 16.10 -1.78
C PHE A 34 -6.40 15.76 -2.28
N GLY A 35 -5.45 16.68 -2.14
CA GLY A 35 -4.04 16.45 -2.48
C GLY A 35 -3.44 15.30 -1.68
N MET A 36 -3.83 15.17 -0.41
CA MET A 36 -3.35 14.06 0.42
C MET A 36 -3.99 12.72 0.08
N ILE A 37 -5.28 12.65 -0.23
CA ILE A 37 -5.90 11.39 -0.70
C ILE A 37 -5.20 10.92 -1.99
N PHE A 38 -4.87 11.82 -2.91
CA PHE A 38 -4.12 11.46 -4.11
C PHE A 38 -2.72 10.92 -3.77
N SER A 39 -2.01 11.60 -2.86
CA SER A 39 -0.71 11.14 -2.35
C SER A 39 -0.80 9.79 -1.63
N LEU A 40 -1.88 9.53 -0.89
CA LEU A 40 -2.17 8.25 -0.24
C LEU A 40 -2.16 7.11 -1.26
N VAL A 41 -2.97 7.28 -2.31
CA VAL A 41 -3.22 6.24 -3.31
C VAL A 41 -1.93 5.94 -4.06
N LEU A 42 -1.19 6.97 -4.48
CA LEU A 42 0.10 6.80 -5.14
C LEU A 42 1.12 6.12 -4.22
N THR A 43 1.27 6.60 -2.99
CA THR A 43 2.24 6.05 -2.03
C THR A 43 1.90 4.60 -1.67
N TRP A 44 0.61 4.29 -1.49
CA TRP A 44 0.15 2.94 -1.21
C TRP A 44 0.35 2.00 -2.39
N LEU A 45 0.11 2.45 -3.63
CA LEU A 45 0.39 1.66 -4.83
C LEU A 45 1.89 1.35 -4.96
N LEU A 46 2.76 2.32 -4.68
CA LEU A 46 4.20 2.13 -4.79
C LEU A 46 4.76 1.23 -3.69
N ILE A 47 4.31 1.38 -2.43
CA ILE A 47 4.91 0.68 -1.28
C ILE A 47 4.14 -0.59 -0.90
N GLY A 48 2.81 -0.52 -0.95
CA GLY A 48 1.93 -1.64 -0.61
C GLY A 48 1.80 -2.64 -1.77
N LEU A 49 1.59 -2.16 -2.99
CA LEU A 49 1.27 -3.01 -4.14
C LEU A 49 2.52 -3.47 -4.92
N ALA A 50 3.53 -2.62 -5.11
CA ALA A 50 4.72 -2.99 -5.90
C ALA A 50 5.44 -4.26 -5.40
N PRO A 51 5.67 -4.48 -4.08
CA PRO A 51 6.33 -5.71 -3.63
C PRO A 51 5.52 -6.96 -3.95
N VAL A 52 4.19 -6.90 -3.83
CA VAL A 52 3.31 -8.02 -4.13
C VAL A 52 3.32 -8.33 -5.63
N VAL A 53 3.34 -7.28 -6.46
CA VAL A 53 3.46 -7.40 -7.92
C VAL A 53 4.81 -8.02 -8.29
N ILE A 54 5.92 -7.52 -7.77
CA ILE A 54 7.28 -8.06 -8.02
C ILE A 54 7.34 -9.54 -7.66
N VAL A 55 6.83 -9.92 -6.49
CA VAL A 55 6.76 -11.31 -6.08
C VAL A 55 5.94 -12.11 -7.09
N LYS A 56 4.70 -11.69 -7.39
CA LYS A 56 3.79 -12.40 -8.31
C LYS A 56 4.37 -12.57 -9.71
N PHE A 57 5.02 -11.54 -10.27
CA PHE A 57 5.68 -11.60 -11.58
C PHE A 57 6.99 -12.39 -11.52
N GLY A 58 7.76 -12.29 -10.44
CA GLY A 58 8.98 -13.06 -10.21
C GLY A 58 8.73 -14.57 -10.16
N TRP A 59 7.66 -15.02 -9.49
CA TRP A 59 7.24 -16.44 -9.54
C TRP A 59 6.79 -16.88 -10.94
N GLY A 60 6.32 -15.95 -11.78
CA GLY A 60 5.99 -16.23 -13.19
C GLY A 60 7.22 -16.35 -14.09
N PHE A 61 8.32 -15.68 -13.74
CA PHE A 61 9.59 -15.71 -14.48
C PHE A 61 10.43 -16.97 -14.18
N ILE A 62 10.20 -17.61 -13.02
CA ILE A 62 10.92 -18.81 -12.56
C ILE A 62 10.25 -20.10 -13.08
N ARG A 63 9.15 -20.00 -13.83
CA ARG A 63 8.46 -21.13 -14.46
C ARG A 63 8.92 -21.34 -15.90
#